data_AF-A0A8D2FRI3-F1
#
_entry.id   AF-A0A8D2FRI3-F1
#
_cell.length_a   1.000
_cell.length_b   1.000
_cell.length_c   1.000
_cell.angle_alpha   90.00
_cell.angle_beta   90.00
_cell.angle_gamma   90.00
#
_symmetry.space_group_name_H-M   'P 1'
#
loop_
_entity.id
_entity.type
_entity.pdbx_description
1 polymer ?
#
loop_
_entity_poly.entity_id
_entity_poly.type
_entity_poly.pdbx_seq_one_letter_code
_entity_poly.pdbx_strand_id
1 'polypeptide(L)'
;MFSTTLCPDQAVILEMAWMHQALLVVDIVGSKNLVEIMVFGWLCVQNRVKSMLLSLAWFHQGHCARAEKIKHLEKNLNARASGPHTPQHSIA
;
A
#
# COMPACT_ATOMS: atom_id res chain seq x y z
N MET A 1 -9.19 -19.14 -16.97
CA MET A 1 -10.31 -18.74 -16.10
C MET A 1 -9.73 -17.76 -15.08
N PHE A 2 -9.88 -16.45 -15.29
CA PHE A 2 -9.27 -15.42 -14.45
C PHE A 2 -10.26 -15.04 -13.35
N SER A 3 -9.98 -15.45 -12.11
CA SER A 3 -10.87 -15.22 -10.97
C SER A 3 -10.78 -13.75 -10.54
N THR A 4 -11.88 -13.02 -10.69
CA THR A 4 -12.05 -11.61 -10.34
C THR A 4 -12.34 -11.45 -8.85
N THR A 5 -11.30 -11.29 -8.05
CA THR A 5 -11.41 -10.59 -6.76
C THR A 5 -10.45 -9.40 -6.82
N LEU A 6 -10.96 -8.26 -7.29
CA LEU A 6 -10.17 -7.05 -7.48
C LEU A 6 -9.72 -6.53 -6.11
N CYS A 7 -8.42 -6.64 -5.83
CA CYS A 7 -7.75 -5.82 -4.81
C CYS A 7 -8.02 -4.33 -5.11
N PRO A 8 -8.18 -3.44 -4.11
CA PRO A 8 -8.44 -2.01 -4.35
C PRO A 8 -7.47 -1.38 -5.37
N ASP A 9 -6.19 -1.76 -5.31
CA ASP A 9 -5.17 -1.28 -6.24
C ASP A 9 -5.39 -1.80 -7.68
N GLN A 10 -5.94 -3.01 -7.82
CA GLN A 10 -6.22 -3.63 -9.12
C GLN A 10 -7.46 -3.01 -9.79
N ALA A 11 -8.44 -2.55 -9.01
CA ALA A 11 -9.58 -1.78 -9.52
C ALA A 11 -9.14 -0.42 -10.08
N VAL A 12 -8.24 0.27 -9.38
CA VAL A 12 -7.66 1.56 -9.81
C VAL A 12 -6.84 1.41 -11.09
N ILE A 13 -6.10 0.30 -11.23
CA ILE A 13 -5.35 -0.01 -12.47
C ILE A 13 -6.31 -0.27 -13.64
N LEU A 14 -7.42 -0.95 -13.41
CA LEU A 14 -8.43 -1.23 -14.44
C LEU A 14 -9.14 0.06 -14.91
N GLU A 15 -9.44 0.96 -13.98
CA GLU A 15 -9.99 2.29 -14.30
C GLU A 15 -9.01 3.11 -15.14
N MET A 16 -7.71 3.10 -14.77
CA MET A 16 -6.67 3.74 -15.57
C MET A 16 -6.57 3.16 -16.99
N ALA A 17 -6.67 1.84 -17.14
CA ALA A 17 -6.66 1.18 -18.44
C ALA A 17 -7.80 1.67 -19.33
N TRP A 18 -9.01 1.71 -18.76
CA TRP A 18 -10.21 2.14 -19.46
C TRP A 18 -10.18 3.62 -19.84
N MET A 19 -9.82 4.50 -18.90
CA MET A 19 -9.79 5.95 -19.13
C MET A 19 -8.76 6.38 -20.18
N HIS A 20 -7.66 5.64 -20.30
CA HIS A 20 -6.54 6.02 -21.15
C HIS A 20 -6.47 5.20 -22.45
N GLN A 21 -7.42 4.29 -22.69
CA GLN A 21 -7.39 3.34 -23.80
C GLN A 21 -6.03 2.62 -23.89
N ALA A 22 -5.53 2.22 -22.73
CA ALA A 22 -4.26 1.56 -22.55
C ALA A 22 -4.50 0.17 -21.97
N LEU A 23 -3.78 -0.84 -22.49
CA LEU A 23 -3.78 -2.14 -21.86
C LEU A 23 -2.72 -2.14 -20.74
N LEU A 24 -3.16 -2.41 -19.52
CA LEU A 24 -2.28 -2.65 -18.37
C LEU A 24 -2.29 -4.11 -17.98
N VAL A 25 -1.11 -4.69 -17.84
CA VAL A 25 -0.92 -6.06 -17.33
C VAL A 25 -0.14 -5.95 -16.02
N VAL A 26 -0.64 -6.62 -15.00
CA VAL A 26 -0.05 -6.62 -13.66
C VAL A 26 0.43 -8.03 -13.36
N ASP A 27 1.71 -8.18 -13.08
CA ASP A 27 2.31 -9.44 -12.66
C ASP A 27 2.96 -9.30 -11.27
N ILE A 28 2.77 -10.32 -10.43
CA ILE A 28 3.39 -10.38 -9.11
C ILE A 28 4.68 -11.17 -9.27
N VAL A 29 5.79 -10.44 -9.42
CA VAL A 29 7.12 -11.05 -9.54
C VAL A 29 7.42 -11.83 -8.26
N GLY A 30 8.08 -12.98 -8.37
CA GLY A 30 8.24 -13.97 -7.28
C GLY A 30 8.81 -13.47 -5.94
N SER A 31 9.26 -12.22 -5.84
CA SER A 31 9.46 -11.54 -4.56
C SER A 31 8.13 -10.89 -4.12
N LYS A 32 7.59 -11.34 -2.98
CA LYS A 32 6.26 -10.97 -2.44
C LYS A 32 5.93 -9.46 -2.32
N ASN A 33 6.90 -8.58 -2.55
CA ASN A 33 6.78 -7.14 -2.33
C ASN A 33 6.98 -6.31 -3.61
N LEU A 34 7.16 -6.94 -4.78
CA LEU A 34 7.29 -6.25 -6.05
C LEU A 34 6.17 -6.66 -7.00
N VAL A 35 5.67 -5.66 -7.73
CA VAL A 35 4.66 -5.84 -8.77
C VAL A 35 5.21 -5.22 -10.04
N GLU A 36 5.24 -6.00 -11.11
CA GLU A 36 5.56 -5.51 -12.44
C GLU A 36 4.28 -5.07 -13.13
N ILE A 37 4.29 -3.86 -13.70
CA ILE A 37 3.17 -3.32 -14.45
C ILE A 37 3.64 -3.01 -15.86
N MET A 38 3.11 -3.76 -16.83
CA MET A 38 3.34 -3.52 -18.25
C MET A 38 2.25 -2.60 -18.79
N VAL A 39 2.64 -1.58 -19.57
CA VAL A 39 1.72 -0.60 -20.16
C VAL A 39 1.84 -0.61 -21.67
N PHE A 40 0.75 -0.91 -22.36
CA PHE A 40 0.66 -0.93 -23.81
C PHE A 40 -0.30 0.16 -24.31
N GLY A 41 0.06 0.80 -25.43
CA GLY A 41 -0.72 1.87 -26.05
C GLY A 41 0.17 2.87 -26.79
N TRP A 42 -0.39 4.00 -27.20
CA TRP A 42 0.38 5.10 -27.79
C TRP A 42 1.42 5.62 -26.78
N LEU A 43 2.64 5.93 -27.21
CA LEU A 43 3.69 6.54 -26.39
C LEU A 43 3.19 7.68 -25.47
N CYS A 44 2.36 8.60 -25.98
CA CYS A 44 1.80 9.70 -25.17
C CYS A 44 0.92 9.18 -24.01
N VAL A 45 0.13 8.14 -24.30
CA VAL A 45 -0.72 7.46 -23.32
C VAL A 45 0.12 6.70 -22.31
N GLN A 46 1.14 5.96 -22.78
CA GLN A 46 2.06 5.22 -21.89
C GLN A 46 2.75 6.15 -20.89
N ASN A 47 3.25 7.30 -21.36
CA ASN A 47 3.91 8.28 -20.50
C ASN A 47 2.95 8.84 -19.44
N ARG A 48 1.71 9.13 -19.82
CA ARG A 48 0.68 9.60 -18.88
C ARG A 48 0.35 8.56 -17.82
N VAL A 49 0.11 7.32 -18.24
CA VAL A 49 -0.19 6.21 -17.33
C VAL A 49 0.99 5.91 -16.39
N LYS A 50 2.23 5.90 -16.89
CA LYS A 50 3.43 5.74 -16.06
C LYS A 50 3.55 6.82 -14.99
N SER A 51 3.29 8.09 -15.33
CA SER A 51 3.30 9.19 -14.35
C SER A 51 2.20 9.06 -13.29
N MET A 52 1.02 8.58 -13.67
CA MET A 52 -0.08 8.32 -12.72
C MET A 52 0.26 7.17 -11.76
N LEU A 53 0.77 6.06 -12.29
CA LEU A 53 1.22 4.93 -11.47
C LEU A 53 2.32 5.34 -10.49
N LEU A 54 3.28 6.15 -10.94
CA LEU A 54 4.34 6.67 -10.08
C LEU A 54 3.77 7.54 -8.95
N SER A 55 2.83 8.44 -9.27
CA SER A 55 2.17 9.28 -8.28
C SER A 55 1.39 8.46 -7.24
N LEU A 56 0.70 7.41 -7.69
CA LEU A 56 -0.05 6.51 -6.82
C LEU A 56 0.90 5.72 -5.90
N ALA A 57 2.01 5.20 -6.43
CA ALA A 57 3.02 4.51 -5.65
C ALA A 57 3.61 5.41 -4.55
N TRP A 58 3.94 6.66 -4.88
CA TRP A 58 4.41 7.66 -3.92
C TRP A 58 3.38 7.95 -2.82
N PHE A 59 2.12 8.15 -3.21
CA PHE A 59 1.02 8.38 -2.29
C PHE A 59 0.86 7.20 -1.33
N HIS A 60 0.81 5.98 -1.85
CA HIS A 60 0.65 4.76 -1.05
C HIS A 60 1.83 4.56 -0.10
N GLN A 61 3.07 4.78 -0.56
CA GLN A 61 4.27 4.71 0.29
C GLN A 61 4.20 5.71 1.44
N GLY A 62 3.82 6.96 1.16
CA GLY A 62 3.66 7.99 2.18
C GLY A 62 2.58 7.64 3.21
N HIS A 63 1.45 7.11 2.76
CA HIS A 63 0.37 6.65 3.64
C HIS A 63 0.76 5.45 4.50
N CYS A 64 1.43 4.44 3.92
CA CYS A 64 1.93 3.28 4.68
C CYS A 64 2.97 3.70 5.74
N ALA A 65 3.91 4.59 5.39
CA ALA A 65 4.90 5.08 6.33
C ALA A 65 4.26 5.82 7.52
N ARG A 66 3.20 6.60 7.26
CA ARG A 66 2.42 7.26 8.32
C ARG A 66 1.67 6.26 9.19
N ALA A 67 1.00 5.28 8.58
CA ALA A 67 0.27 4.24 9.30
C ALA A 67 1.19 3.45 10.25
N GLU A 68 2.37 3.03 9.79
CA GLU A 68 3.34 2.31 10.63
C GLU A 68 3.89 3.20 11.76
N LYS A 69 4.09 4.50 11.53
CA LYS A 69 4.47 5.44 12.60
C LYS A 69 3.38 5.55 13.67
N ILE A 70 2.11 5.65 13.29
CA ILE A 70 0.99 5.73 14.23
C ILE A 70 0.89 4.44 15.05
N LYS A 71 0.97 3.28 14.38
CA LYS A 71 0.96 1.97 15.02
C LYS A 71 2.11 1.79 16.03
N HIS A 72 3.30 2.32 15.72
CA HIS A 72 4.42 2.31 16.65
C HIS A 72 4.20 3.24 17.86
N LEU A 73 3.59 4.40 17.62
CA LEU A 73 3.22 5.34 18.68
C LEU A 73 2.18 4.72 19.63
N GLU A 74 1.11 4.13 19.10
CA GLU A 74 0.09 3.43 19.88
C GLU A 74 0.69 2.31 20.74
N LYS A 75 1.58 1.48 20.17
CA LYS A 75 2.31 0.47 20.93
C LYS A 75 3.10 1.06 22.11
N ASN A 76 3.78 2.19 21.91
CA ASN A 76 4.55 2.85 22.97
C ASN A 76 3.64 3.40 24.08
N LEU A 77 2.53 4.03 23.70
CA LEU A 77 1.57 4.57 24.66
C LEU A 77 0.95 3.45 25.50
N ASN A 78 0.55 2.35 24.85
CA ASN A 78 -0.01 1.19 25.53
C ASN A 78 1.02 0.51 26.45
N ALA A 79 2.28 0.40 26.03
CA ALA A 79 3.35 -0.14 26.87
C ALA A 79 3.61 0.72 28.12
N ARG A 80 3.52 2.05 28.00
CA ARG A 80 3.63 2.97 29.14
C ARG A 80 2.41 2.96 30.06
N ALA A 81 1.21 2.80 29.50
CA ALA A 81 -0.02 2.65 30.29
C ALA A 81 -0.04 1.32 31.08
N SER A 82 0.65 0.30 30.57
CA SER A 82 0.83 -1.01 31.20
C SER A 82 1.97 -1.05 32.23
N GLY A 83 2.33 0.09 32.84
CA GLY A 83 3.47 0.22 33.75
C GLY A 83 3.53 -0.86 34.83
N PRO A 84 4.73 -1.14 35.39
CA PRO A 84 4.93 -2.26 36.30
C PRO A 84 3.95 -2.13 37.46
N HIS A 85 3.12 -3.16 37.65
CA HIS A 85 2.31 -3.27 38.85
C HIS A 85 3.28 -3.25 40.03
N THR A 86 3.33 -2.11 40.73
CA THR A 86 4.16 -1.95 41.92
C THR A 86 3.79 -3.06 42.88
N PRO A 87 4.75 -3.89 43.35
CA PRO A 87 4.46 -4.85 44.40
C PRO A 87 3.83 -4.10 45.55
N GLN A 88 2.66 -4.57 46.00
CA GLN A 88 2.01 -4.05 47.20
C GLN A 88 3.04 -4.02 48.33
N HIS A 89 3.38 -2.81 48.78
CA HIS A 89 4.12 -2.65 50.02
C HIS A 89 3.17 -3.03 51.15
N SER A 90 3.15 -4.33 51.46
CA SER A 90 2.46 -4.88 52.62
C SER A 90 3.27 -4.52 53.88
N ILE A 91 2.66 -3.63 54.67
CA ILE A 91 2.69 -3.41 56.13
C ILE A 91 3.75 -4.18 56.95
N ALA A 92 4.55 -3.43 57.70
CA ALA A 92 4.77 -3.60 59.15
C ALA A 92 5.21 -2.26 59.76
#